data_AF-A0A381FJB3-F1
#
_entry.id   AF-A0A381FJB3-F1
#
_cell.length_a   1.000
_cell.length_b   1.000
_cell.length_c   1.000
_cell.angle_alpha   90.00
_cell.angle_beta   90.00
_cell.angle_gamma   90.00
#
_symmetry.space_group_name_H-M   'P 1'
#
loop_
_entity.id
_entity.type
_entity.pdbx_description
1 polymer ?
#
loop_
_entity_poly.entity_id
_entity_poly.type
_entity_poly.pdbx_seq_one_letter_code
_entity_poly.pdbx_strand_id
1 'polypeptide(L)'
;MKLLNKSILHLMTYLLLIVSLWSVIFYFNMLDEIKGSVDEELENYKRQIVFKAEKDLTILQQKTFDEGFFSVNKISEEKALSFKDTYEDTEIYAQDADDEAPELEPVRVLTTVFEQNGNFYELKIFNNMVEEDDLVKELLWDAAGLYVLLIFSIW
;
A
#
# COMPACT_ATOMS: atom_id res chain seq x y z
N MET A 1 -40.20 19.52 -27.55
CA MET A 1 -39.26 19.72 -26.41
C MET A 1 -39.45 18.71 -25.26
N LYS A 2 -40.62 18.08 -25.04
CA LYS A 2 -40.80 17.05 -23.97
C LYS A 2 -39.96 15.77 -24.17
N LEU A 3 -39.75 15.34 -25.42
CA LEU A 3 -38.94 14.16 -25.74
C LEU A 3 -37.44 14.41 -25.48
N LEU A 4 -36.95 15.60 -25.84
CA LEU A 4 -35.55 16.00 -25.62
C LEU A 4 -35.18 15.94 -24.12
N ASN A 5 -36.00 16.57 -23.26
CA ASN A 5 -35.76 16.53 -21.81
C ASN A 5 -35.82 15.10 -21.23
N LYS A 6 -36.69 14.25 -21.78
CA LYS A 6 -36.79 12.86 -21.34
C LYS A 6 -35.55 12.06 -21.74
N SER A 7 -35.04 12.24 -22.96
CA SER A 7 -33.80 11.61 -23.43
C SER A 7 -32.57 12.09 -22.65
N ILE A 8 -32.46 13.41 -22.39
CA ILE A 8 -31.38 13.98 -21.57
C ILE A 8 -31.41 13.40 -20.16
N LEU A 9 -32.60 13.31 -19.54
CA LEU A 9 -32.73 12.73 -18.20
C LEU A 9 -32.22 11.28 -18.15
N HIS A 10 -32.59 10.44 -19.12
CA HIS A 10 -32.14 9.04 -19.15
C HIS A 10 -30.63 8.95 -19.33
N LEU A 11 -30.08 9.73 -20.27
CA LEU A 11 -28.64 9.82 -20.49
C LEU A 11 -27.90 10.17 -19.19
N MET A 12 -28.42 11.15 -18.44
CA MET A 12 -27.80 11.58 -17.19
C MET A 12 -27.91 10.56 -16.07
N THR A 13 -29.04 9.89 -15.95
CA THR A 13 -29.15 8.75 -15.02
C THR A 13 -28.11 7.69 -15.34
N TYR A 14 -27.96 7.30 -16.62
CA TYR A 14 -26.94 6.32 -17.00
C TYR A 14 -25.53 6.82 -16.77
N LEU A 15 -25.24 8.08 -17.07
CA LEU A 15 -23.92 8.66 -16.87
C LEU A 15 -23.52 8.64 -15.39
N LEU A 16 -24.43 9.04 -14.50
CA LEU A 16 -24.18 9.00 -13.06
C LEU A 16 -23.93 7.56 -12.57
N LEU A 17 -24.73 6.60 -13.01
CA LEU A 17 -24.54 5.18 -12.66
C LEU A 17 -23.20 4.63 -13.18
N ILE A 18 -22.83 4.97 -14.41
CA ILE A 18 -21.56 4.56 -15.01
C ILE A 18 -20.39 5.13 -14.22
N VAL A 19 -20.43 6.41 -13.87
CA VAL A 19 -19.37 7.04 -13.08
C VAL A 19 -19.33 6.45 -11.67
N SER A 20 -20.47 6.19 -11.01
CA SER A 20 -20.47 5.51 -9.69
C SER A 20 -19.77 4.14 -9.76
N LEU A 21 -20.12 3.34 -10.77
CA LEU A 21 -19.52 2.03 -10.97
C LEU A 21 -18.01 2.13 -11.25
N TRP A 22 -17.62 3.09 -12.09
CA TRP A 22 -16.22 3.32 -12.42
C TRP A 22 -15.40 3.83 -11.24
N SER A 23 -15.95 4.67 -10.36
CA SER A 23 -15.26 5.08 -9.14
C SER A 23 -14.88 3.88 -8.27
N VAL A 24 -15.79 2.91 -8.11
CA VAL A 24 -15.49 1.68 -7.34
C VAL A 24 -14.42 0.83 -8.03
N ILE A 25 -14.51 0.63 -9.34
CA ILE A 25 -13.47 -0.10 -10.10
C ILE A 25 -12.12 0.61 -10.00
N PHE A 26 -12.13 1.93 -10.12
CA PHE A 26 -10.93 2.76 -10.05
C PHE A 26 -10.27 2.67 -8.67
N TYR A 27 -11.04 2.70 -7.58
CA TYR A 27 -10.53 2.50 -6.22
C TYR A 27 -9.66 1.24 -6.12
N PHE A 28 -10.21 0.07 -6.51
CA PHE A 28 -9.48 -1.19 -6.42
C PHE A 28 -8.24 -1.21 -7.32
N ASN A 29 -8.34 -0.73 -8.55
CA ASN A 29 -7.19 -0.69 -9.46
C ASN A 29 -6.06 0.20 -8.92
N MET A 30 -6.40 1.35 -8.36
CA MET A 30 -5.42 2.27 -7.81
C MET A 30 -4.81 1.72 -6.51
N LEU A 31 -5.61 1.11 -5.64
CA LEU A 31 -5.10 0.44 -4.44
C LEU A 31 -4.16 -0.72 -4.79
N ASP A 32 -4.50 -1.53 -5.79
CA ASP A 32 -3.64 -2.60 -6.29
C ASP A 32 -2.33 -2.07 -6.88
N GLU A 33 -2.37 -0.96 -7.62
CA GLU A 33 -1.17 -0.31 -8.17
C GLU A 33 -0.27 0.25 -7.05
N ILE A 34 -0.86 0.88 -6.03
CA ILE A 34 -0.12 1.39 -4.86
C ILE A 34 0.56 0.22 -4.14
N LYS A 35 -0.18 -0.87 -3.86
CA LYS A 35 0.36 -2.07 -3.22
C LYS A 35 1.49 -2.69 -4.05
N GLY A 36 1.33 -2.78 -5.37
CA GLY A 36 2.37 -3.25 -6.29
C GLY A 36 3.63 -2.37 -6.26
N SER A 37 3.47 -1.05 -6.27
CA SER A 37 4.59 -0.11 -6.17
C SER A 37 5.34 -0.24 -4.85
N VAL A 38 4.62 -0.41 -3.74
CA VAL A 38 5.24 -0.62 -2.42
C VAL A 38 5.96 -1.96 -2.36
N ASP A 39 5.42 -3.02 -2.97
CA ASP A 39 6.06 -4.34 -3.07
C ASP A 39 7.39 -4.27 -3.84
N GLU A 40 7.43 -3.53 -4.95
CA GLU A 40 8.67 -3.31 -5.71
C GLU A 40 9.74 -2.59 -4.88
N GLU A 41 9.32 -1.62 -4.06
CA GLU A 41 10.22 -0.89 -3.17
C GLU A 41 10.75 -1.78 -2.04
N LEU A 42 9.90 -2.61 -1.44
CA LEU A 42 10.28 -3.59 -0.41
C LEU A 42 11.31 -4.60 -0.96
N GLU A 43 11.11 -5.11 -2.18
CA GLU A 43 12.09 -5.97 -2.85
C GLU A 43 13.42 -5.24 -3.12
N ASN A 44 13.35 -3.93 -3.41
CA ASN A 44 14.54 -3.12 -3.55
C ASN A 44 15.29 -2.96 -2.22
N TYR A 45 14.58 -2.74 -1.11
CA TYR A 45 15.19 -2.70 0.22
C TYR A 45 15.81 -4.04 0.60
N LYS A 46 15.13 -5.16 0.34
CA LYS A 46 15.68 -6.51 0.53
C LYS A 46 17.03 -6.66 -0.15
N ARG A 47 17.13 -6.33 -1.45
CA ARG A 47 18.40 -6.42 -2.18
C ARG A 47 19.49 -5.57 -1.55
N GLN A 48 19.18 -4.35 -1.13
CA GLN A 48 20.14 -3.45 -0.49
C GLN A 48 20.61 -3.97 0.87
N ILE A 49 19.68 -4.45 1.70
CA ILE A 49 19.98 -4.97 3.04
C ILE A 49 20.84 -6.23 2.94
N VAL A 50 20.47 -7.18 2.07
CA VAL A 50 21.24 -8.41 1.85
C VAL A 50 22.64 -8.08 1.33
N PHE A 51 22.75 -7.21 0.33
CA PHE A 51 24.06 -6.77 -0.19
C PHE A 51 24.92 -6.08 0.88
N LYS A 52 24.30 -5.31 1.79
CA LYS A 52 25.01 -4.66 2.88
C LYS A 52 25.43 -5.65 3.96
N ALA A 53 24.63 -6.69 4.23
CA ALA A 53 24.95 -7.77 5.17
C ALA A 53 26.18 -8.60 4.73
N GLU A 54 26.45 -8.68 3.42
CA GLU A 54 27.70 -9.28 2.91
C GLU A 54 28.95 -8.50 3.30
N LYS A 55 28.83 -7.19 3.49
CA LYS A 55 29.95 -6.28 3.79
C LYS A 55 30.06 -5.93 5.27
N ASP A 56 28.92 -5.85 5.94
CA ASP A 56 28.79 -5.40 7.32
C ASP A 56 27.82 -6.31 8.09
N LEU A 57 28.39 -7.15 8.95
CA LEU A 57 27.64 -8.11 9.76
C LEU A 57 26.86 -7.46 10.91
N THR A 58 27.07 -6.17 11.21
CA THR A 58 26.32 -5.48 12.27
C THR A 58 24.83 -5.39 11.95
N ILE A 59 24.46 -5.39 10.65
CA ILE A 59 23.06 -5.43 10.20
C ILE A 59 22.31 -6.65 10.71
N LEU A 60 22.99 -7.78 10.88
CA LEU A 60 22.39 -9.01 11.40
C LEU A 60 22.02 -8.89 12.89
N GLN A 61 22.42 -7.81 13.57
CA GLN A 61 22.10 -7.53 14.97
C GLN A 61 20.81 -6.72 15.14
N GLN A 62 20.24 -6.16 14.07
CA GLN A 62 18.95 -5.45 14.10
C GLN A 62 17.81 -6.44 14.35
N LYS A 63 17.42 -6.68 15.60
CA LYS A 63 16.38 -7.66 15.96
C LYS A 63 14.96 -7.10 15.98
N THR A 64 14.85 -5.79 16.18
CA THR A 64 13.58 -5.07 16.32
C THR A 64 13.50 -3.94 15.30
N PHE A 65 12.33 -3.33 15.18
CA PHE A 65 12.10 -2.15 14.34
C PHE A 65 12.43 -0.82 15.07
N ASP A 66 12.94 -0.87 16.31
CA ASP A 66 13.01 0.30 17.20
C ASP A 66 13.84 1.48 16.64
N GLU A 67 14.85 1.19 15.81
CA GLU A 67 15.71 2.21 15.20
C GLU A 67 15.65 2.18 13.65
N GLY A 68 14.75 1.41 13.06
CA GLY A 68 14.68 1.30 11.60
C GLY A 68 13.54 0.47 11.04
N PHE A 69 13.43 0.45 9.72
CA PHE A 69 12.30 -0.14 9.01
C PHE A 69 12.45 -1.64 8.70
N PHE A 70 13.47 -2.31 9.26
CA PHE A 70 13.70 -3.73 9.04
C PHE A 70 14.18 -4.44 10.31
N SER A 71 13.98 -5.76 10.37
CA SER A 71 14.53 -6.63 11.40
C SER A 71 15.06 -7.94 10.80
N VAL A 72 16.09 -8.50 11.43
CA VAL A 72 16.81 -9.69 10.97
C VAL A 72 16.90 -10.70 12.12
N ASN A 73 16.24 -11.84 11.96
CA ASN A 73 16.19 -12.88 12.97
C ASN A 73 16.77 -14.18 12.44
N LYS A 74 17.67 -14.82 13.20
CA LYS A 74 18.26 -16.09 12.77
C LYS A 74 17.21 -17.20 12.83
N ILE A 75 17.13 -18.04 11.81
CA ILE A 75 16.18 -19.15 11.73
C ILE A 75 16.91 -20.47 11.40
N SER A 76 16.21 -21.60 11.54
CA SER A 76 16.71 -22.89 11.10
C SER A 76 16.70 -23.00 9.57
N GLU A 77 17.64 -23.79 9.03
CA GLU A 77 17.71 -24.11 7.61
C GLU A 77 16.40 -24.74 7.11
N GLU A 78 15.81 -25.67 7.86
CA GLU A 78 14.53 -26.29 7.50
C GLU A 78 13.41 -25.25 7.31
N LYS A 79 13.32 -24.27 8.22
CA LYS A 79 12.33 -23.18 8.11
C LYS A 79 12.65 -22.29 6.91
N ALA A 80 13.92 -22.01 6.66
CA ALA A 80 14.34 -21.15 5.56
C ALA A 80 14.06 -21.78 4.18
N LEU A 81 14.41 -23.05 4.00
CA LEU A 81 14.24 -23.75 2.72
C LEU A 81 12.77 -24.00 2.32
N SER A 82 11.87 -24.01 3.31
CA SER A 82 10.42 -24.14 3.07
C SER A 82 9.69 -22.80 3.03
N PHE A 83 10.40 -21.69 3.27
CA PHE A 83 9.80 -20.37 3.36
C PHE A 83 9.38 -19.84 1.97
N LYS A 84 8.29 -19.08 1.94
CA LYS A 84 7.87 -18.30 0.78
C LYS A 84 7.69 -16.86 1.20
N ASP A 85 8.20 -15.95 0.38
CA ASP A 85 8.05 -14.52 0.62
C ASP A 85 6.57 -14.15 0.76
N THR A 86 6.27 -13.32 1.75
CA THR A 86 4.91 -12.86 2.04
C THR A 86 4.87 -11.34 2.14
N TYR A 87 3.77 -10.79 1.67
CA TYR A 87 3.43 -9.38 1.77
C TYR A 87 2.15 -9.27 2.59
N GLU A 88 2.20 -8.48 3.66
CA GLU A 88 1.10 -8.33 4.61
C GLU A 88 0.85 -6.85 4.89
N ASP A 89 -0.41 -6.44 4.79
CA ASP A 89 -0.85 -5.13 5.23
C ASP A 89 -1.11 -5.19 6.74
N THR A 90 -0.50 -4.29 7.49
CA THR A 90 -0.64 -4.20 8.95
C THR A 90 -0.53 -2.75 9.39
N GLU A 91 -0.63 -2.51 10.69
CA GLU A 91 -0.45 -1.19 11.27
C GLU A 91 0.70 -1.23 12.27
N ILE A 92 1.48 -0.17 12.31
CA ILE A 92 2.52 0.01 13.32
C ILE A 92 2.35 1.36 14.00
N TYR A 93 2.78 1.45 15.25
CA TYR A 93 2.87 2.75 15.89
C TYR A 93 4.01 3.54 15.28
N ALA A 94 3.67 4.65 14.62
CA ALA A 94 4.61 5.62 14.12
C ALA A 94 4.25 7.01 14.66
N GLN A 95 5.19 7.95 14.55
CA GLN A 95 4.96 9.34 14.87
C GLN A 95 5.69 10.16 13.82
N ASP A 96 4.94 10.68 12.87
CA ASP A 96 5.45 11.59 11.86
C ASP A 96 5.69 12.99 12.45
N ALA A 97 6.35 13.84 11.67
CA ALA A 97 6.84 15.12 12.18
C ALA A 97 5.73 16.11 12.55
N ASP A 98 4.54 15.92 11.96
CA ASP A 98 3.34 16.70 12.15
C ASP A 98 2.38 16.12 13.20
N ASP A 99 2.66 14.94 13.75
CA ASP A 99 1.78 14.27 14.71
C ASP A 99 2.02 14.75 16.15
N GLU A 100 0.93 15.06 16.85
CA GLU A 100 0.99 15.44 18.27
C GLU A 100 1.40 14.26 19.17
N ALA A 101 1.07 13.03 18.77
CA ALA A 101 1.35 11.80 19.50
C ALA A 101 1.46 10.61 18.54
N PRO A 102 2.15 9.51 18.92
CA PRO A 102 2.21 8.32 18.09
C PRO A 102 0.83 7.72 17.82
N GLU A 103 0.58 7.36 16.57
CA GLU A 103 -0.64 6.72 16.11
C GLU A 103 -0.36 5.50 15.23
N LEU A 104 -1.42 4.76 14.89
CA LEU A 104 -1.32 3.55 14.09
C LEU A 104 -1.30 3.93 12.61
N GLU A 105 -0.16 3.72 11.97
CA GLU A 105 0.04 3.99 10.56
C GLU A 105 -0.03 2.69 9.75
N PRO A 106 -0.75 2.69 8.61
CA PRO A 106 -0.82 1.55 7.74
C PRO A 106 0.54 1.34 7.06
N VAL A 107 1.04 0.11 7.14
CA VAL A 107 2.28 -0.30 6.50
C VAL A 107 2.10 -1.61 5.78
N ARG A 108 2.96 -1.82 4.80
CA ARG A 108 3.08 -3.09 4.10
C ARG A 108 4.40 -3.74 4.46
N VAL A 109 4.34 -5.01 4.85
CA VAL A 109 5.48 -5.76 5.38
C VAL A 109 5.86 -6.88 4.43
N LEU A 110 7.11 -6.86 3.94
CA LEU A 110 7.75 -8.00 3.32
C LEU A 110 8.42 -8.86 4.39
N THR A 111 8.00 -10.12 4.51
CA THR A 111 8.75 -11.15 5.23
C THR A 111 9.42 -12.08 4.21
N THR A 112 10.73 -12.21 4.30
CA THR A 112 11.55 -13.03 3.38
C THR A 112 12.67 -13.72 4.16
N VAL A 113 13.41 -14.60 3.48
CA VAL A 113 14.58 -15.28 4.07
C VAL A 113 15.80 -15.14 3.17
N PHE A 114 16.98 -15.07 3.78
CA PHE A 114 18.25 -15.06 3.07
C PHE A 114 19.33 -15.82 3.84
N GLU A 115 20.35 -16.27 3.12
CA GLU A 115 21.53 -16.93 3.69
C GLU A 115 22.68 -15.93 3.80
N GLN A 116 23.39 -15.93 4.92
CA GLN A 116 24.66 -15.23 5.09
C GLN A 116 25.65 -16.12 5.84
N ASN A 117 26.80 -16.40 5.22
CA ASN A 117 27.90 -17.19 5.80
C ASN A 117 27.43 -18.54 6.36
N GLY A 118 26.63 -19.31 5.60
CA GLY A 118 26.12 -20.63 6.02
C GLY A 118 25.05 -20.60 7.12
N ASN A 119 24.53 -19.42 7.47
CA ASN A 119 23.43 -19.25 8.41
C ASN A 119 22.24 -18.62 7.72
N PHE A 120 21.04 -19.01 8.12
CA PHE A 120 19.79 -18.50 7.55
C PHE A 120 19.14 -17.46 8.45
N TYR A 121 18.59 -16.43 7.83
CA TYR A 121 17.96 -15.31 8.50
C TYR A 121 16.60 -15.02 7.88
N GLU A 122 15.60 -14.79 8.72
CA GLU A 122 14.34 -14.14 8.38
C GLU A 122 14.57 -12.63 8.39
N LEU A 123 14.18 -11.97 7.31
CA LEU A 123 14.22 -10.53 7.12
C LEU A 123 12.79 -10.04 7.03
N LYS A 124 12.41 -9.13 7.93
CA LYS A 124 11.17 -8.37 7.82
C LYS A 124 11.50 -6.94 7.49
N ILE A 125 10.80 -6.37 6.51
CA ILE A 125 10.95 -4.99 6.07
C ILE A 125 9.55 -4.42 5.97
N PHE A 126 9.32 -3.23 6.52
CA PHE A 126 8.09 -2.51 6.29
C PHE A 126 8.35 -1.25 5.49
N ASN A 127 7.30 -0.78 4.83
CA ASN A 127 7.24 0.55 4.24
C ASN A 127 5.84 1.12 4.43
N ASN A 128 5.73 2.44 4.44
CA ASN A 128 4.47 3.13 4.66
C ASN A 128 3.51 2.85 3.50
N MET A 129 2.23 2.69 3.84
CA MET A 129 1.13 2.48 2.90
C MET A 129 0.20 3.70 2.97
N VAL A 130 -0.66 3.87 1.97
CA VAL A 130 -1.69 4.90 2.03
C VAL A 130 -2.79 4.48 3.01
N GLU A 131 -3.34 5.44 3.75
CA GLU A 131 -4.58 5.23 4.51
C GLU A 131 -5.76 4.99 3.56
N GLU A 132 -6.33 3.78 3.59
CA GLU A 132 -7.42 3.40 2.69
C GLU A 132 -8.68 4.25 2.92
N ASP A 133 -8.96 4.66 4.17
CA ASP A 133 -10.13 5.48 4.49
C ASP A 133 -10.03 6.90 3.91
N ASP A 134 -8.85 7.51 3.99
CA ASP A 134 -8.59 8.81 3.39
C ASP A 134 -8.62 8.74 1.85
N LEU A 135 -8.11 7.63 1.29
CA LEU A 135 -8.20 7.36 -0.13
C LEU A 135 -9.66 7.27 -0.62
N VAL A 136 -10.52 6.56 0.13
CA VAL A 136 -11.96 6.47 -0.15
C VAL A 136 -12.63 7.84 -0.04
N LYS A 137 -12.27 8.62 0.98
CA LYS A 137 -12.82 9.95 1.23
C LYS A 137 -12.50 10.93 0.10
N GLU A 138 -11.26 10.98 -0.37
CA GLU A 138 -10.89 11.87 -1.48
C GLU A 138 -11.52 11.41 -2.79
N LEU A 139 -11.56 10.11 -3.04
CA LEU A 139 -12.26 9.58 -4.22
C LEU A 139 -13.76 9.92 -4.20
N LEU A 140 -14.40 9.91 -3.02
CA LEU A 140 -15.80 10.29 -2.86
C LEU A 140 -16.00 11.78 -3.16
N TRP A 141 -15.13 12.65 -2.65
CA TRP A 141 -15.20 14.09 -2.94
C TRP A 141 -14.98 14.39 -4.42
N ASP A 142 -14.01 13.73 -5.05
CA ASP A 142 -13.75 13.85 -6.48
C ASP A 142 -14.96 13.38 -7.30
N ALA A 143 -15.57 12.25 -6.94
CA ALA A 143 -16.77 11.74 -7.60
C ALA A 143 -17.98 12.69 -7.43
N ALA A 144 -18.16 13.24 -6.23
CA ALA A 144 -19.23 14.20 -5.95
C ALA A 144 -19.03 15.51 -6.73
N GLY A 145 -17.80 16.04 -6.76
CA GLY A 145 -17.43 17.20 -7.56
C GLY A 145 -17.67 16.98 -9.05
N LEU A 146 -17.31 15.80 -9.55
CA LEU A 146 -17.58 15.40 -10.93
C LEU A 146 -19.09 15.36 -11.22
N TYR A 147 -19.92 14.86 -10.31
CA TYR A 147 -21.38 14.90 -10.48
C TYR A 147 -21.93 16.31 -10.57
N VAL A 148 -21.46 17.21 -9.70
CA VAL A 148 -21.86 18.62 -9.73
C VAL A 148 -21.49 19.25 -11.08
N LEU A 149 -20.25 19.05 -11.55
CA LEU A 149 -19.79 19.54 -12.86
C LEU A 149 -20.62 18.98 -14.03
N LEU A 150 -20.92 17.68 -14.00
CA LEU A 150 -21.75 17.05 -15.02
C LEU A 150 -23.15 17.65 -15.06
N ILE A 151 -23.79 17.85 -13.90
CA ILE A 151 -25.12 18.47 -13.81
C ILE A 151 -25.10 19.90 -14.37
N PHE A 152 -24.09 20.70 -14.03
CA PHE A 152 -23.94 22.06 -14.55
C PHE A 152 -23.63 22.11 -16.05
N SER A 153 -22.92 21.12 -16.60
CA SER A 153 -22.55 21.12 -18.03
C SER A 153 -23.75 21.03 -19.00
N ILE A 154 -24.92 20.67 -18.49
CA ILE A 154 -26.16 20.45 -19.26
C ILE A 154 -27.10 21.65 -19.14
N TRP A 155 -26.86 22.49 -18.13
CA TRP A 155 -27.65 23.69 -17.84
C TRP A 155 -27.26 24.87 -18.74
#